data_AF-A0A920QWX9-F1
#
_entry.id   AF-A0A920QWX9-F1
#
_cell.length_a   1.000
_cell.length_b   1.000
_cell.length_c   1.000
_cell.angle_alpha   90.00
_cell.angle_beta   90.00
_cell.angle_gamma   90.00
#
_symmetry.space_group_name_H-M   'P 1'
#
loop_
_entity.id
_entity.type
_entity.pdbx_description
1 polymer ?
#
loop_
_entity_poly.entity_id
_entity_poly.type
_entity_poly.pdbx_seq_one_letter_code
_entity_poly.pdbx_strand_id
1 'polypeptide(L)'
;MIAQRPGDSPDSMRREFLKVPKSVLLGTSSFWEGVDLPGDHLKVLIITRLPFHVPTDPIHSAREEQYENSFMDYSIPLSIIKLRQGLGRLIRTESDKGIAIILDSRLTKRRYGTQFLNSLPEMTQIHHLYLPCPIIFIIGQNNLNVLIF
;
A
#
# COMPACT_ATOMS: atom_id res chain seq x y z
N MET A 1 -17.85 -0.95 8.82
CA MET A 1 -16.85 -1.70 8.03
C MET A 1 -17.39 -1.81 6.62
N ILE A 2 -16.63 -1.35 5.64
CA ILE A 2 -16.95 -1.35 4.21
C ILE A 2 -16.00 -2.35 3.57
N ALA A 3 -16.51 -3.36 2.87
CA ALA A 3 -15.69 -4.41 2.29
C ALA A 3 -16.09 -4.68 0.84
N GLN A 4 -15.12 -4.77 -0.05
CA GLN A 4 -15.37 -4.88 -1.48
C GLN A 4 -16.00 -6.22 -1.84
N ARG A 5 -17.11 -6.18 -2.56
CA ARG A 5 -17.80 -7.33 -3.15
C ARG A 5 -17.61 -7.36 -4.66
N PRO A 6 -17.77 -8.53 -5.32
CA PRO A 6 -17.77 -8.60 -6.77
C PRO A 6 -18.80 -7.63 -7.37
N GLY A 7 -18.35 -6.75 -8.27
CA GLY A 7 -19.19 -5.72 -8.90
C GLY A 7 -19.20 -4.37 -8.19
N ASP A 8 -18.60 -4.25 -6.99
CA ASP A 8 -18.50 -2.95 -6.31
C ASP A 8 -17.51 -2.03 -7.03
N SER A 9 -17.98 -0.82 -7.33
CA SER A 9 -17.12 0.25 -7.84
C SER A 9 -16.21 0.79 -6.73
N PRO A 10 -14.87 0.81 -6.93
CA PRO A 10 -13.94 1.39 -5.96
C PRO A 10 -14.27 2.85 -5.62
N ASP A 11 -14.77 3.61 -6.58
CA ASP A 11 -15.21 5.00 -6.37
C ASP A 11 -16.42 5.12 -5.45
N SER A 12 -17.39 4.21 -5.58
CA SER A 12 -18.58 4.25 -4.72
C SER A 12 -18.22 3.93 -3.27
N MET A 13 -17.41 2.88 -3.08
CA MET A 13 -16.90 2.49 -1.77
C MET A 13 -16.04 3.59 -1.13
N ARG A 14 -15.21 4.27 -1.93
CA ARG A 14 -14.48 5.45 -1.48
C ARG A 14 -15.42 6.53 -0.95
N ARG A 15 -16.46 6.89 -1.71
CA ARG A 15 -17.40 7.95 -1.29
C ARG A 15 -18.10 7.59 0.01
N GLU A 16 -18.42 6.31 0.21
CA GLU A 16 -18.97 5.83 1.47
C GLU A 16 -17.96 5.96 2.62
N PHE A 17 -16.72 5.53 2.40
CA PHE A 17 -15.63 5.66 3.38
C PHE A 17 -15.38 7.11 3.81
N LEU A 18 -15.39 8.06 2.88
CA LEU A 18 -15.21 9.49 3.19
C LEU A 18 -16.35 10.08 4.02
N LYS A 19 -17.57 9.53 3.91
CA LYS A 19 -18.74 10.00 4.65
C LYS A 19 -18.86 9.42 6.05
N VAL A 20 -18.32 8.23 6.28
CA VAL A 20 -18.47 7.51 7.54
C VAL A 20 -17.22 7.71 8.41
N PRO A 21 -17.29 8.51 9.49
CA PRO A 21 -16.19 8.63 10.43
C PRO A 21 -15.98 7.30 11.17
N LYS A 22 -14.73 7.01 11.54
CA LYS A 22 -14.32 5.77 12.21
C LYS A 22 -14.69 4.51 11.42
N SER A 23 -14.42 4.53 10.13
CA SER A 23 -14.69 3.43 9.22
C SER A 23 -13.43 2.65 8.85
N VAL A 24 -13.63 1.37 8.50
CA VAL A 24 -12.60 0.51 7.93
C VAL A 24 -13.05 0.19 6.51
N LEU A 25 -12.18 0.44 5.53
CA LEU A 25 -12.36 0.07 4.13
C LEU A 25 -11.42 -1.08 3.80
N LEU A 26 -11.97 -2.21 3.36
CA LEU A 26 -11.22 -3.36 2.86
C LEU A 26 -11.29 -3.35 1.33
N GLY A 27 -10.16 -3.05 0.70
CA GLY A 27 -10.02 -2.99 -0.74
C GLY A 27 -9.14 -4.13 -1.26
N THR A 28 -9.38 -4.57 -2.49
CA THR A 28 -8.48 -5.50 -3.19
C THR A 28 -7.50 -4.74 -4.10
N SER A 29 -6.77 -5.44 -4.97
CA SER A 29 -5.78 -4.83 -5.88
C SER A 29 -6.32 -3.66 -6.71
N SER A 30 -7.62 -3.65 -7.04
CA SER A 30 -8.28 -2.58 -7.79
C SER A 30 -8.26 -1.21 -7.10
N PHE A 31 -8.09 -1.17 -5.77
CA PHE A 31 -7.98 0.11 -5.07
C PHE A 31 -6.65 0.82 -5.33
N TRP A 32 -5.61 0.10 -5.78
CA TRP A 32 -4.33 0.73 -6.16
C TRP A 32 -4.47 1.58 -7.43
N GLU A 33 -5.33 1.17 -8.36
CA GLU A 33 -5.34 1.69 -9.75
C GLU A 33 -6.20 2.93 -9.98
N GLY A 34 -6.99 3.40 -8.99
CA GLY A 34 -7.88 4.53 -9.27
C GLY A 34 -8.47 5.30 -8.09
N VAL A 35 -8.10 4.98 -6.84
CA VAL A 35 -8.81 5.54 -5.68
C VAL A 35 -7.98 6.63 -4.98
N ASP A 36 -8.17 7.89 -5.37
CA ASP A 36 -7.62 9.03 -4.63
C ASP A 36 -8.38 9.23 -3.30
N LEU A 37 -7.68 9.12 -2.17
CA LEU A 37 -8.22 9.32 -0.82
C LEU A 37 -7.66 10.63 -0.25
N PRO A 38 -8.46 11.71 -0.18
CA PRO A 38 -7.99 12.99 0.34
C PRO A 38 -7.67 12.94 1.85
N GLY A 39 -6.59 13.65 2.21
CA GLY A 39 -5.66 13.38 3.33
C GLY A 39 -6.15 13.54 4.77
N ASP A 40 -7.36 14.03 5.01
CA ASP A 40 -7.90 14.07 6.38
C ASP A 40 -8.68 12.82 6.78
N HIS A 41 -9.16 12.07 5.80
CA HIS A 41 -10.02 10.92 6.04
C HIS A 41 -9.26 9.61 6.14
N LEU A 42 -7.97 9.55 5.79
CA LEU A 42 -7.17 8.34 5.90
C LEU A 42 -6.07 8.54 6.94
N LYS A 43 -6.16 7.82 8.07
CA LYS A 43 -5.17 7.91 9.15
C LYS A 43 -4.32 6.65 9.28
N VAL A 44 -4.82 5.51 8.80
CA VAL A 44 -4.08 4.25 8.75
C VAL A 44 -4.20 3.59 7.40
N LEU A 45 -3.06 3.25 6.82
CA LEU A 45 -2.93 2.43 5.63
C LEU A 45 -2.30 1.09 6.01
N ILE A 46 -2.98 -0.01 5.78
CA ILE A 46 -2.47 -1.37 5.97
C ILE A 46 -2.29 -2.01 4.59
N ILE A 47 -1.10 -2.51 4.33
CA ILE A 47 -0.72 -3.19 3.09
C ILE A 47 -0.37 -4.62 3.47
N THR A 48 -1.25 -5.57 3.18
CA THR A 48 -1.03 -6.97 3.55
C THR A 48 0.06 -7.63 2.70
N ARG A 49 0.27 -7.15 1.47
CA ARG A 49 1.26 -7.67 0.51
C ARG A 49 1.81 -6.56 -0.37
N LEU A 50 3.08 -6.68 -0.75
CA LEU A 50 3.70 -5.79 -1.72
C LEU A 50 2.94 -5.81 -3.06
N PRO A 51 2.71 -4.65 -3.70
CA PRO A 51 1.81 -4.47 -4.84
C PRO A 51 2.45 -4.90 -6.18
N PHE A 52 2.91 -6.15 -6.23
CA PHE A 52 3.39 -6.74 -7.48
C PHE A 52 2.25 -6.92 -8.48
N HIS A 53 2.56 -6.76 -9.76
CA HIS A 53 1.62 -7.08 -10.83
C HIS A 53 1.35 -8.58 -10.89
N VAL A 54 0.17 -8.93 -11.41
CA VAL A 54 -0.18 -10.32 -11.69
C VAL A 54 0.57 -10.75 -12.95
N PRO A 55 1.36 -11.83 -12.92
CA PRO A 55 2.14 -12.28 -14.09
C PRO A 55 1.31 -12.57 -15.33
N THR A 56 0.02 -12.88 -15.17
CA THR A 56 -0.90 -13.20 -16.27
C THR A 56 -1.41 -11.97 -17.03
N ASP A 57 -1.02 -10.75 -16.63
CA ASP A 57 -1.32 -9.53 -17.38
C ASP A 57 -0.51 -9.53 -18.68
N PRO A 58 -1.16 -9.56 -19.87
CA PRO A 58 -0.48 -9.67 -21.15
C PRO A 58 0.39 -8.44 -21.46
N ILE A 59 0.02 -7.25 -20.98
CA ILE A 59 0.83 -6.04 -21.17
C ILE A 59 2.08 -6.12 -20.29
N HIS A 60 1.94 -6.63 -19.07
CA HIS A 60 3.07 -6.83 -18.17
C HIS A 60 4.03 -7.88 -18.73
N SER A 61 3.52 -9.02 -19.18
CA SER A 61 4.30 -10.11 -19.78
C SER A 61 5.14 -9.61 -20.97
N ALA A 62 4.50 -8.88 -21.91
CA ALA A 62 5.19 -8.35 -23.08
C ALA A 62 6.31 -7.35 -22.72
N ARG A 63 6.19 -6.63 -21.61
CA ARG A 63 7.23 -5.72 -21.13
C ARG A 63 8.35 -6.45 -20.39
N GLU A 64 8.03 -7.53 -19.68
CA GLU A 64 9.04 -8.36 -19.00
C GLU A 64 10.02 -8.99 -19.98
N GLU A 65 9.57 -9.38 -21.19
CA GLU A 65 10.42 -9.94 -22.25
C GLU A 65 11.55 -9.00 -22.72
N GLN A 66 11.46 -7.70 -22.42
CA GLN A 66 12.46 -6.71 -22.80
C GLN A 66 13.68 -6.66 -21.85
N TYR A 67 13.66 -7.43 -20.75
CA TYR A 67 14.68 -7.40 -19.71
C TYR A 67 15.26 -8.79 -19.45
N GLU A 68 16.58 -8.91 -19.31
CA GLU A 68 17.23 -10.17 -18.93
C GLU A 68 16.86 -10.62 -17.51
N ASN A 69 16.73 -9.67 -16.58
CA ASN A 69 16.24 -9.91 -15.23
C ASN A 69 14.99 -9.07 -14.96
N SER A 70 13.89 -9.45 -15.63
CA SER A 70 12.60 -8.76 -15.55
C SER A 70 12.12 -8.51 -14.12
N PHE A 71 12.35 -9.45 -13.20
CA PHE A 71 11.96 -9.25 -11.80
C PHE A 71 12.71 -8.08 -11.15
N MET A 72 14.04 -8.04 -11.25
CA MET A 72 14.85 -7.01 -10.60
C MET A 72 14.79 -5.67 -11.32
N ASP A 73 14.77 -5.68 -12.64
CA ASP A 73 14.93 -4.47 -13.46
C ASP A 73 13.58 -3.84 -13.86
N TYR A 74 12.48 -4.59 -13.73
CA TYR A 74 11.14 -4.11 -14.08
C TYR A 74 10.13 -4.26 -12.94
N SER A 75 9.87 -5.48 -12.46
CA SER A 75 8.80 -5.74 -11.49
C SER A 75 9.03 -5.03 -10.15
N ILE A 76 10.28 -5.01 -9.66
CA ILE A 76 10.64 -4.33 -8.40
C ILE A 76 10.47 -2.80 -8.50
N PRO A 77 11.09 -2.08 -9.46
CA PRO A 77 10.86 -0.65 -9.65
C PRO A 77 9.38 -0.28 -9.80
N LEU A 78 8.63 -1.07 -10.58
CA LEU A 78 7.20 -0.81 -10.80
C LEU A 78 6.38 -0.96 -9.51
N SER A 79 6.69 -1.98 -8.70
CA SER A 79 6.05 -2.20 -7.41
C SER A 79 6.40 -1.11 -6.39
N ILE A 80 7.64 -0.59 -6.44
CA ILE A 80 8.07 0.55 -5.63
C ILE A 80 7.28 1.81 -5.98
N ILE A 81 7.09 2.10 -7.27
CA ILE A 81 6.29 3.24 -7.73
C ILE A 81 4.85 3.13 -7.19
N LYS A 82 4.23 1.96 -7.34
CA LYS A 82 2.88 1.70 -6.80
C LYS A 82 2.81 1.87 -5.28
N LEU A 83 3.79 1.35 -4.55
CA LEU A 83 3.86 1.51 -3.09
C LEU A 83 3.93 2.99 -2.69
N ARG A 84 4.83 3.76 -3.32
CA ARG A 84 4.98 5.20 -3.08
C ARG A 84 3.70 5.97 -3.38
N GLN A 85 2.99 5.62 -4.45
CA GLN A 85 1.69 6.22 -4.77
C GLN A 85 0.64 5.94 -3.70
N GLY A 86 0.58 4.71 -3.16
CA GLY A 86 -0.33 4.39 -2.05
C GLY A 86 0.01 5.16 -0.78
N LEU A 87 1.30 5.28 -0.44
CA LEU A 87 1.75 6.07 0.71
C LEU A 87 1.48 7.57 0.54
N GLY A 88 1.58 8.10 -0.68
CA GLY A 88 1.23 9.50 -0.98
C GLY A 88 -0.26 9.82 -0.75
N ARG A 89 -1.14 8.81 -0.64
CA ARG A 89 -2.54 9.01 -0.22
C ARG A 89 -2.67 9.18 1.30
N LEU A 90 -1.69 8.70 2.07
CA LEU A 90 -1.65 8.82 3.53
C LEU A 90 -1.00 10.13 3.98
N ILE A 91 0.07 10.57 3.30
CA ILE A 91 0.86 11.76 3.66
C ILE A 91 1.06 12.60 2.39
N ARG A 92 0.40 13.77 2.29
CA ARG A 92 0.47 14.70 1.14
C ARG A 92 1.25 15.97 1.47
N THR A 93 1.20 16.43 2.72
CA THR A 93 1.93 17.60 3.21
C THR A 93 2.85 17.23 4.37
N GLU A 94 3.86 18.04 4.65
CA GLU A 94 4.77 17.82 5.79
C GLU A 94 4.06 17.83 7.15
N SER A 95 2.88 18.46 7.23
CA SER A 95 2.05 18.49 8.44
C SER A 95 1.15 17.26 8.60
N ASP A 96 0.99 16.44 7.56
CA ASP A 96 0.11 15.28 7.61
C ASP A 96 0.70 14.19 8.51
N LYS A 97 -0.16 13.59 9.34
CA LYS A 97 0.21 12.47 10.23
C LYS A 97 -0.62 11.25 9.91
N GLY A 98 0.04 10.12 9.74
CA GLY A 98 -0.61 8.85 9.46
C GLY A 98 0.30 7.65 9.71
N ILE A 99 -0.32 6.47 9.84
CA ILE A 99 0.34 5.19 10.07
C ILE A 99 0.26 4.36 8.78
N ALA A 100 1.40 3.98 8.20
CA ALA A 100 1.44 2.93 7.19
C ALA A 100 1.91 1.63 7.85
N ILE A 101 1.25 0.51 7.62
CA ILE A 101 1.61 -0.80 8.17
C ILE A 101 1.75 -1.77 7.00
N ILE A 102 2.95 -2.33 6.79
CA ILE A 102 3.19 -3.31 5.72
C ILE A 102 3.40 -4.69 6.34
N LEU A 103 2.52 -5.64 6.03
CA LEU A 103 2.48 -7.00 6.60
C LEU A 103 3.20 -8.03 5.73
N ASP A 104 4.21 -7.60 4.98
CA ASP A 104 4.90 -8.44 4.01
C ASP A 104 6.33 -8.74 4.45
N SER A 105 6.56 -9.98 4.88
CA SER A 105 7.89 -10.44 5.32
C SER A 105 8.97 -10.33 4.24
N ARG A 106 8.60 -10.16 2.96
CA ARG A 106 9.57 -9.99 1.87
C ARG A 106 10.39 -8.71 2.03
N LEU A 107 9.87 -7.68 2.71
CA LEU A 107 10.63 -6.46 3.01
C LEU A 107 11.90 -6.72 3.85
N THR A 108 11.84 -7.69 4.77
CA THR A 108 12.96 -7.99 5.67
C THR A 108 13.72 -9.25 5.27
N LYS A 109 13.03 -10.25 4.69
CA LYS A 109 13.62 -11.56 4.36
C LYS A 109 14.27 -11.63 2.99
N ARG A 110 13.92 -10.74 2.05
CA ARG A 110 14.46 -10.78 0.67
C ARG A 110 15.45 -9.66 0.46
N ARG A 111 16.49 -9.94 -0.32
CA ARG A 111 17.55 -8.98 -0.65
C ARG A 111 17.01 -7.70 -1.30
N TYR A 112 15.99 -7.82 -2.15
CA TYR A 112 15.35 -6.66 -2.80
C TYR A 112 14.51 -5.82 -1.83
N GLY A 113 14.21 -6.31 -0.62
CA GLY A 113 13.42 -5.58 0.37
C GLY A 113 14.05 -4.25 0.77
N THR A 114 15.38 -4.17 0.76
CA THR A 114 16.11 -2.91 0.99
C THR A 114 15.79 -1.85 -0.05
N GLN A 115 15.53 -2.22 -1.31
CA GLN A 115 15.15 -1.26 -2.35
C GLN A 115 13.79 -0.63 -2.05
N PHE A 116 12.84 -1.41 -1.55
CA PHE A 116 11.57 -0.88 -1.06
C PHE A 116 11.77 0.06 0.12
N LEU A 117 12.51 -0.36 1.14
CA LEU A 117 12.76 0.44 2.35
C LEU A 117 13.45 1.77 2.03
N ASN A 118 14.44 1.76 1.14
CA ASN A 118 15.16 2.96 0.71
C ASN A 118 14.30 3.87 -0.18
N SER A 119 13.25 3.33 -0.81
CA SER A 119 12.31 4.10 -1.62
C SER A 119 11.21 4.78 -0.81
N LEU A 120 11.10 4.50 0.50
CA LEU A 120 10.12 5.12 1.36
C LEU A 120 10.49 6.59 1.64
N PRO A 121 9.51 7.52 1.78
CA PRO A 121 9.81 8.87 2.24
C PRO A 121 10.45 8.85 3.63
N GLU A 122 11.12 9.94 4.02
CA GLU A 122 11.67 10.07 5.36
C GLU A 122 10.57 9.91 6.40
N MET A 123 10.61 8.79 7.12
CA MET A 123 9.62 8.41 8.11
C MET A 123 10.32 7.65 9.23
N THR A 124 9.79 7.73 10.44
CA THR A 124 10.24 6.88 11.55
C THR A 124 9.93 5.43 11.22
N GLN A 125 10.98 4.63 11.06
CA GLN A 125 10.89 3.20 10.77
C GLN A 125 10.95 2.40 12.08
N ILE A 126 9.95 1.55 12.35
CA ILE A 126 9.91 0.75 13.57
C ILE A 126 9.78 -0.72 13.19
N HIS A 127 10.87 -1.49 13.32
CA HIS A 127 10.87 -2.93 13.04
C HIS A 127 10.62 -3.72 14.34
N HIS A 128 9.43 -4.31 14.52
CA HIS A 128 9.20 -5.26 15.62
C HIS A 128 9.39 -6.69 15.15
N LEU A 129 10.46 -7.34 15.64
CA LEU A 129 10.84 -8.70 15.25
C LEU A 129 10.18 -9.83 16.09
N TYR A 130 9.25 -9.52 16.99
CA TYR A 130 8.87 -10.41 18.10
C TYR A 130 7.36 -10.73 18.26
N LEU A 131 6.53 -10.45 17.26
CA LEU A 131 5.21 -11.08 17.18
C LEU A 131 5.28 -12.25 16.18
N PRO A 132 4.53 -13.35 16.35
CA PRO A 132 4.50 -14.48 15.41
C PRO A 132 3.91 -14.12 14.01
N CYS A 133 3.81 -12.83 13.68
CA CYS A 133 3.33 -12.28 12.42
C CYS A 133 4.30 -11.15 11.97
N PRO A 134 4.72 -11.09 10.69
CA PRO A 134 5.68 -10.10 10.21
C PRO A 134 5.03 -8.71 10.04
N ILE A 135 5.23 -7.76 10.97
CA ILE A 135 4.68 -6.40 10.93
C ILE A 135 5.71 -5.40 11.55
N ILE A 136 5.89 -4.13 11.13
CA ILE A 136 5.24 -2.89 11.63
C ILE A 136 5.93 -1.64 10.97
N PHE A 137 5.20 -0.52 10.79
CA PHE A 137 5.69 0.88 10.82
C PHE A 137 4.63 1.73 11.58
N ILE A 138 4.99 2.65 12.49
CA ILE A 138 4.03 3.44 13.32
C ILE A 138 4.49 4.91 13.50
N ILE A 139 3.58 5.88 13.23
CA ILE A 139 3.57 7.23 13.81
C ILE A 139 2.12 7.69 14.07
N GLY A 140 1.72 7.95 15.33
CA GLY A 140 0.33 8.18 15.79
C GLY A 140 -0.32 9.54 15.45
N GLN A 141 -1.66 9.68 15.43
CA GLN A 141 -2.57 9.99 16.57
C GLN A 141 -4.08 9.71 16.26
N ASN A 142 -4.94 9.91 17.28
CA ASN A 142 -6.35 9.52 17.47
C ASN A 142 -7.41 9.93 16.40
N ASN A 143 -8.52 9.15 16.36
CA ASN A 143 -9.65 9.10 15.41
C ASN A 143 -9.33 8.41 14.06
N LEU A 144 -9.49 7.08 14.01
CA LEU A 144 -8.88 6.26 12.96
C LEU A 144 -9.91 5.79 11.93
N ASN A 145 -9.76 6.28 10.71
CA ASN A 145 -10.25 5.64 9.50
C ASN A 145 -9.12 4.79 8.92
N VAL A 146 -9.39 3.51 8.66
CA VAL A 146 -8.39 2.50 8.29
C VAL A 146 -8.68 1.96 6.89
N LEU A 147 -7.67 1.96 6.02
CA LEU A 147 -7.72 1.26 4.75
C LEU A 147 -6.83 0.02 4.81
N ILE A 148 -7.35 -1.13 4.38
CA ILE A 148 -6.59 -2.37 4.28
C ILE A 148 -6.62 -2.84 2.83
N PHE A 149 -5.43 -3.08 2.30
CA PHE A 149 -5.18 -3.73 1.01
C PHE A 149 -4.70 -5.16 1.21
#